data_AF-A0A7C3M988-F1
#
_entry.id   AF-A0A7C3M988-F1
#
_cell.length_a   1.000
_cell.length_b   1.000
_cell.length_c   1.000
_cell.angle_alpha   90.00
_cell.angle_beta   90.00
_cell.angle_gamma   90.00
#
_symmetry.space_group_name_H-M   'P 1'
#
loop_
_entity.id
_entity.type
_entity.pdbx_description
1 polymer ?
#
loop_
_entity_poly.entity_id
_entity_poly.type
_entity_poly.pdbx_seq_one_letter_code
_entity_poly.pdbx_strand_id
1 'polypeptide(L)'
;ETRELRYGEPVVVKVKKIRVPPNTVIYPLQIMRHAYGSVADIFCDCPPWKVEEGGEIRKVVFLPLLDGEVREGELLGVLNFYSAGLLNPMSLRSLLAPYTD
;
A
#
# COMPACT_ATOMS: atom_id res chain seq x y z
N GLU A 1 7.98 -11.45 8.58
CA GLU A 1 8.69 -12.75 8.70
C GLU A 1 10.17 -12.50 8.40
N THR A 2 11.05 -13.44 8.72
CA THR A 2 12.45 -13.41 8.27
C THR A 2 12.58 -14.06 6.89
N ARG A 3 13.35 -13.45 5.98
CA ARG A 3 13.50 -13.93 4.60
C ARG A 3 14.83 -13.49 3.98
N GLU A 4 15.49 -14.43 3.30
CA GLU A 4 16.67 -14.13 2.48
C GLU A 4 16.29 -13.38 1.20
N LEU A 5 17.18 -12.50 0.78
CA LEU A 5 17.03 -11.64 -0.39
C LEU A 5 18.14 -11.92 -1.40
N ARG A 6 17.76 -11.94 -2.67
CA ARG A 6 18.68 -11.92 -3.81
C ARG A 6 18.43 -10.67 -4.65
N TYR A 7 19.51 -10.02 -5.06
CA TYR A 7 19.50 -8.83 -5.90
C TYR A 7 18.60 -9.03 -7.12
N GLY A 8 17.64 -8.12 -7.31
CA GLY A 8 16.77 -8.12 -8.48
C GLY A 8 15.71 -9.22 -8.51
N GLU A 9 15.62 -10.09 -7.49
CA GLU A 9 14.58 -11.12 -7.39
C GLU A 9 13.46 -10.64 -6.44
N PRO A 10 12.27 -10.23 -6.95
CA PRO A 10 11.18 -9.82 -6.08
C PRO A 10 10.69 -10.96 -5.19
N VAL A 11 10.43 -10.66 -3.93
CA VAL A 11 9.96 -11.65 -2.94
C VAL A 11 8.69 -11.18 -2.25
N VAL A 12 7.76 -12.11 -2.02
CA VAL A 12 6.51 -11.80 -1.30
C VAL A 12 6.71 -12.00 0.19
N VAL A 13 6.87 -10.92 0.96
CA VAL A 13 7.15 -11.00 2.40
C VAL A 13 5.87 -10.90 3.21
N LYS A 14 5.64 -11.83 4.14
CA LYS A 14 4.56 -11.73 5.13
C LYS A 14 4.84 -10.62 6.13
N VAL A 15 3.89 -9.69 6.26
CA VAL A 15 3.93 -8.55 7.18
C VAL A 15 2.87 -8.68 8.26
N LYS A 16 2.96 -7.83 9.29
CA LYS A 16 1.88 -7.68 10.26
C LYS A 16 0.61 -7.24 9.53
N LYS A 17 -0.53 -7.78 9.95
CA LYS A 17 -1.85 -7.43 9.41
C LYS A 17 -2.08 -5.91 9.52
N ILE A 18 -2.39 -5.27 8.39
CA ILE A 18 -2.76 -3.85 8.31
C ILE A 18 -4.16 -3.76 7.74
N ARG A 19 -5.05 -3.04 8.43
CA ARG A 19 -6.41 -2.79 7.95
C ARG A 19 -6.42 -1.59 7.00
N VAL A 20 -7.02 -1.75 5.83
CA VAL A 20 -7.29 -0.68 4.87
C VAL A 20 -8.74 -0.24 5.07
N PRO A 21 -9.00 1.02 5.46
CA PRO A 21 -10.36 1.51 5.61
C PRO A 21 -11.12 1.53 4.26
N PRO A 22 -12.47 1.52 4.30
CA PRO A 22 -13.30 1.87 3.16
C PRO A 22 -12.89 3.19 2.50
N ASN A 23 -13.17 3.32 1.21
CA ASN A 23 -12.90 4.51 0.41
C ASN A 23 -11.43 4.97 0.49
N THR A 24 -10.49 4.03 0.59
CA THR A 24 -9.06 4.32 0.71
C THR A 24 -8.26 3.73 -0.43
N VAL A 25 -7.52 4.58 -1.12
CA VAL A 25 -6.49 4.18 -2.08
C VAL A 25 -5.15 4.15 -1.36
N ILE A 26 -4.36 3.12 -1.64
CA ILE A 26 -3.05 2.93 -1.03
C ILE A 26 -1.98 2.82 -2.10
N TYR A 27 -0.78 3.29 -1.77
CA TYR A 27 0.40 3.12 -2.60
C TYR A 27 1.68 3.22 -1.76
N PRO A 28 2.78 2.54 -2.13
CA PRO A 28 4.03 2.66 -1.38
C PRO A 28 4.68 4.05 -1.50
N LEU A 29 5.19 4.56 -0.38
CA LEU A 29 5.99 5.77 -0.32
C LEU A 29 7.46 5.42 -0.56
N GLN A 30 7.92 5.60 -1.80
CA GLN A 30 9.25 5.15 -2.23
C GLN A 30 10.45 5.91 -1.60
N ILE A 31 10.21 7.06 -0.96
CA ILE A 31 11.27 7.84 -0.28
C ILE A 31 11.74 7.13 0.99
N MET A 32 10.86 6.39 1.68
CA MET A 32 11.16 5.67 2.91
C MET A 32 11.20 4.16 2.64
N ARG A 33 12.42 3.62 2.52
CA ARG A 33 12.66 2.23 2.13
C ARG A 33 13.69 1.55 3.03
N HIS A 34 13.66 0.23 3.05
CA HIS A 34 14.64 -0.59 3.76
C HIS A 34 16.05 -0.45 3.15
N ALA A 35 17.09 -0.73 3.93
CA ALA A 35 18.48 -0.63 3.47
C ALA A 35 18.76 -1.54 2.25
N TYR A 36 18.13 -2.71 2.19
CA TYR A 36 18.32 -3.70 1.12
C TYR A 36 17.33 -3.58 -0.04
N GLY A 37 16.38 -2.65 -0.04
CA GLY A 37 15.39 -2.59 -1.11
C GLY A 37 14.14 -1.78 -0.77
N SER A 38 13.07 -2.00 -1.52
CA SER A 38 11.82 -1.24 -1.38
C SER A 38 10.60 -2.14 -1.49
N VAL A 39 9.50 -1.71 -0.87
CA VAL A 39 8.18 -2.30 -1.13
C VAL A 39 7.71 -1.80 -2.49
N ALA A 40 7.59 -2.72 -3.45
CA ALA A 40 7.12 -2.43 -4.80
C ALA A 40 5.60 -2.28 -4.85
N ASP A 41 4.87 -3.19 -4.18
CA ASP A 41 3.41 -3.14 -4.06
C ASP A 41 2.93 -4.02 -2.89
N ILE A 42 1.64 -3.92 -2.57
CA ILE A 42 0.96 -4.89 -1.72
C ILE A 42 0.67 -6.18 -2.48
N PHE A 43 0.68 -7.30 -1.78
CA PHE A 43 0.27 -8.58 -2.35
C PHE A 43 -0.97 -9.10 -1.62
N CYS A 44 -2.04 -9.31 -2.36
CA CYS A 44 -3.26 -9.92 -1.84
C CYS A 44 -3.28 -11.40 -2.21
N ASP A 45 -3.30 -12.27 -1.19
CA ASP A 45 -3.57 -13.70 -1.34
C ASP A 45 -5.08 -14.02 -1.30
N CYS A 46 -5.92 -13.00 -1.52
CA CYS A 46 -7.37 -13.08 -1.59
C CYS A 46 -7.87 -12.36 -2.86
N PRO A 47 -9.15 -12.54 -3.24
CA PRO A 47 -9.76 -11.73 -4.29
C PRO A 47 -9.55 -10.24 -4.03
N PRO A 48 -9.29 -9.43 -5.06
CA PRO A 48 -9.16 -7.99 -4.91
C PRO A 48 -10.45 -7.43 -4.30
N TRP A 49 -10.30 -6.53 -3.32
CA TRP A 49 -11.42 -5.86 -2.70
C TRP A 49 -11.81 -4.60 -3.48
N LYS A 50 -13.07 -4.21 -3.33
CA LYS A 50 -13.55 -2.92 -3.81
C LYS A 50 -13.04 -1.81 -2.90
N VAL A 51 -12.65 -0.67 -3.49
CA VAL A 51 -12.16 0.48 -2.72
C VAL A 51 -13.19 0.92 -1.68
N GLU A 52 -14.48 0.85 -2.02
CA GLU A 52 -15.62 1.21 -1.16
C GLU A 52 -15.76 0.31 0.08
N GLU A 53 -15.22 -0.90 0.07
CA GLU A 53 -15.33 -1.87 1.16
C GLU A 53 -14.10 -1.83 2.08
N GLY A 54 -12.96 -1.39 1.55
CA GLY A 54 -11.67 -1.50 2.22
C GLY A 54 -11.18 -2.96 2.23
N GLY A 55 -10.12 -3.22 3.00
CA GLY A 55 -9.47 -4.52 2.94
C GLY A 55 -8.39 -4.74 3.98
N GLU A 56 -7.52 -5.70 3.69
CA GLU A 56 -6.50 -6.14 4.62
C GLU A 56 -5.22 -6.55 3.90
N ILE A 57 -4.10 -5.99 4.34
CA ILE A 57 -2.76 -6.30 3.82
C ILE A 57 -2.09 -7.27 4.80
N ARG A 58 -1.60 -8.39 4.27
CA ARG A 58 -0.84 -9.40 5.02
C ARG A 58 0.51 -9.70 4.40
N LYS A 59 0.69 -9.32 3.14
CA LYS A 59 1.88 -9.60 2.33
C LYS A 59 2.19 -8.39 1.47
N VAL A 60 3.46 -8.22 1.15
CA VAL A 60 3.96 -7.18 0.24
C VAL A 60 4.95 -7.80 -0.74
N VAL A 61 5.04 -7.23 -1.93
CA VAL A 61 6.14 -7.51 -2.85
C VAL A 61 7.29 -6.60 -2.48
N PHE A 62 8.40 -7.19 -2.04
CA PHE A 62 9.64 -6.50 -1.77
C PHE A 62 10.60 -6.70 -2.94
N LEU A 63 11.16 -5.60 -3.46
CA LEU A 63 12.16 -5.60 -4.52
C LEU A 63 13.54 -5.36 -3.91
N PRO A 64 14.41 -6.38 -3.84
CA PRO A 64 15.77 -6.22 -3.34
C PRO A 64 16.65 -5.44 -4.32
N LEU A 65 17.43 -4.51 -3.78
CA LEU A 65 18.48 -3.78 -4.49
C LEU A 65 19.88 -4.28 -4.12
N LEU A 66 19.98 -5.21 -3.16
CA LEU A 66 21.19 -5.88 -2.70
C LEU A 66 20.82 -7.29 -2.20
N ASP A 67 21.78 -8.22 -2.21
CA ASP A 67 21.66 -9.48 -1.47
C ASP A 67 21.63 -9.19 0.03
N GLY A 68 20.90 -10.01 0.80
CA GLY A 68 20.82 -9.84 2.24
C GLY A 68 19.67 -10.58 2.90
N GLU A 69 19.14 -10.01 3.97
CA GLU A 69 18.06 -10.59 4.76
C GLU A 69 17.14 -9.47 5.26
N VAL A 70 15.83 -9.71 5.24
CA VAL A 70 14.87 -8.95 6.04
C VAL A 70 14.46 -9.79 7.24
N ARG A 71 14.31 -9.17 8.40
CA ARG A 71 13.98 -9.85 9.66
C ARG A 71 12.61 -9.47 10.16
N GLU A 72 12.00 -10.39 10.91
CA GLU A 72 10.75 -10.08 11.60
C GLU A 72 10.91 -8.88 12.55
N GLY A 73 10.00 -7.91 12.43
CA GLY A 73 10.00 -6.68 13.22
C GLY A 73 10.63 -5.47 12.51
N GLU A 74 11.35 -5.68 11.40
CA GLU A 74 11.94 -4.58 10.64
C GLU A 74 10.90 -3.80 9.81
N LEU A 75 11.17 -2.51 9.64
CA LEU A 75 10.38 -1.64 8.76
C LEU A 75 10.81 -1.85 7.31
N LEU A 76 9.94 -2.48 6.50
CA LEU A 76 10.23 -2.73 5.08
C LEU A 76 9.98 -1.51 4.18
N GLY A 77 9.04 -0.65 4.59
CA GLY A 77 8.64 0.54 3.84
C GLY A 77 7.42 1.22 4.47
N VAL A 78 6.95 2.28 3.84
CA VAL A 78 5.79 3.06 4.27
C VAL A 78 4.72 3.02 3.18
N LEU A 79 3.45 2.93 3.58
CA LEU A 79 2.31 3.02 2.67
C LEU A 79 1.57 4.34 2.91
N ASN A 80 1.25 5.06 1.83
CA ASN A 80 0.35 6.20 1.88
C ASN A 80 -1.09 5.71 1.84
N PHE A 81 -1.94 6.33 2.65
CA PHE A 81 -3.37 6.08 2.71
C PHE A 81 -4.08 7.36 2.28
N TYR A 82 -4.67 7.33 1.10
CA TYR A 82 -5.43 8.45 0.54
C TYR A 82 -6.92 8.14 0.60
N SER A 83 -7.65 8.93 1.39
CA SER A 83 -9.11 8.85 1.42
C SER A 83 -9.67 9.37 0.10
N ALA A 84 -10.20 8.47 -0.73
CA ALA A 84 -10.92 8.80 -1.93
C ALA A 84 -12.33 9.22 -1.53
N GLY A 85 -12.52 10.53 -1.32
CA GLY A 85 -13.84 11.08 -1.07
C GLY A 85 -14.76 10.81 -2.27
N LEU A 86 -15.78 9.98 -2.09
CA LEU A 86 -16.90 9.95 -3.02
C LEU A 86 -17.65 11.27 -2.83
N LEU A 87 -17.47 12.22 -3.77
CA LEU A 87 -18.38 13.34 -3.88
C LEU A 87 -19.74 12.75 -4.22
N ASN A 88 -20.67 12.76 -3.27
CA ASN A 88 -22.06 12.51 -3.62
C ASN A 88 -22.53 13.64 -4.54
N PRO A 89 -23.57 13.43 -5.37
CA PRO A 89 -24.03 14.45 -6.31
C PRO A 89 -24.40 15.79 -5.67
N MET A 90 -24.83 15.79 -4.40
CA MET A 90 -25.11 17.03 -3.66
C MET A 90 -23.85 17.78 -3.24
N SER A 91 -22.82 17.08 -2.78
CA SER A 91 -21.55 17.69 -2.42
C SER A 91 -20.80 18.17 -3.66
N LEU A 92 -20.92 17.47 -4.80
CA LEU A 92 -20.41 17.95 -6.09
C LEU A 92 -21.14 19.23 -6.54
N ARG A 93 -22.48 19.27 -6.46
CA ARG A 93 -23.25 20.50 -6.78
C ARG A 93 -22.87 21.68 -5.90
N SER A 94 -22.69 21.46 -4.60
CA SER A 94 -22.25 22.50 -3.67
C SER A 94 -20.85 23.04 -4.00
N LEU A 95 -19.94 22.15 -4.41
CA LEU A 95 -18.57 22.53 -4.78
C LEU A 95 -18.49 23.30 -6.10
N LEU A 96 -19.40 23.00 -7.04
CA LEU A 96 -19.45 23.61 -8.37
C LEU A 96 -20.33 24.85 -8.44
N ALA A 97 -21.23 25.06 -7.47
CA ALA A 97 -22.12 26.21 -7.41
C ALA A 97 -21.42 27.57 -7.63
N PRO A 98 -20.21 27.84 -7.08
CA PRO A 98 -19.51 29.11 -7.31
C PRO A 98 -18.96 29.30 -8.74
N TYR A 99 -18.98 28.25 -9.57
CA TYR A 99 -18.41 28.24 -10.93
C TYR A 99 -19.48 28.09 -12.02
N THR A 100 -20.76 28.04 -11.63
CA THR A 100 -21.90 27.85 -12.55
C THR A 100 -22.78 29.10 -12.69
N ASP A 101 -22.34 30.25 -12.19
CA ASP A 101 -22.95 31.57 -12.42
C ASP A 101 -22.22 32.32 -13.55
#